data_AF-A0A958IB88-F1
#
_entry.id   AF-A0A958IB88-F1
#
_cell.length_a   1.000
_cell.length_b   1.000
_cell.length_c   1.000
_cell.angle_alpha   90.00
_cell.angle_beta   90.00
_cell.angle_gamma   90.00
#
_symmetry.space_group_name_H-M   'P 1'
#
loop_
_entity.id
_entity.type
_entity.pdbx_description
1 polymer ?
#
loop_
_entity_poly.entity_id
_entity_poly.type
_entity_poly.pdbx_seq_one_letter_code
_entity_poly.pdbx_strand_id
1 'polypeptide(L)'
;MEKRHARELIDELCDYLGYDIGSPMCKELHQHINSCKDCQDYIETVNVTVKICQDSNPEKPCPDDIKNKLLASLPFNKKKANSQD
;
A
#
# COMPACT_ATOMS: atom_id res chain seq x y z
N MET A 1 4.20 -31.42 -3.12
CA MET A 1 4.85 -30.50 -4.07
C MET A 1 4.41 -29.10 -3.75
N GLU A 2 5.39 -28.25 -3.53
CA GLU A 2 5.37 -26.89 -2.99
C GLU A 2 4.99 -25.87 -4.08
N LYS A 3 4.00 -24.98 -3.83
CA LYS A 3 3.72 -23.80 -4.67
C LYS A 3 3.17 -22.61 -3.84
N ARG A 4 4.11 -21.89 -3.21
CA ARG A 4 4.38 -20.43 -3.28
C ARG A 4 3.35 -19.58 -4.09
N HIS A 5 2.84 -18.39 -3.72
CA HIS A 5 3.04 -17.37 -2.66
C HIS A 5 2.04 -16.18 -2.85
N ALA A 6 1.61 -15.53 -1.74
CA ALA A 6 1.26 -14.11 -1.46
C ALA A 6 0.66 -13.08 -2.46
N ARG A 7 -0.31 -12.26 -2.00
CA ARG A 7 -0.82 -11.01 -2.64
C ARG A 7 0.23 -9.94 -2.98
N GLU A 8 1.17 -9.65 -2.08
CA GLU A 8 2.21 -8.64 -2.30
C GLU A 8 3.27 -9.11 -3.31
N LEU A 9 3.51 -10.42 -3.40
CA LEU A 9 4.33 -11.01 -4.47
C LEU A 9 3.64 -10.87 -5.83
N ILE A 10 2.30 -10.89 -5.86
CA ILE A 10 1.57 -10.81 -7.12
C ILE A 10 1.37 -9.36 -7.56
N ASP A 11 1.22 -8.39 -6.64
CA ASP A 11 1.27 -6.97 -6.97
C ASP A 11 2.68 -6.54 -7.45
N GLU A 12 3.77 -7.06 -6.84
CA GLU A 12 5.14 -6.90 -7.38
C GLU A 12 5.36 -7.63 -8.72
N LEU A 13 4.72 -8.78 -8.97
CA LEU A 13 4.77 -9.48 -10.26
C LEU A 13 3.99 -8.70 -11.34
N CYS A 14 2.87 -8.10 -10.99
CA CYS A 14 2.06 -7.29 -11.90
C CYS A 14 2.78 -5.98 -12.25
N ASP A 15 3.44 -5.32 -11.29
CA ASP A 15 4.29 -4.15 -11.54
C ASP A 15 5.59 -4.53 -12.30
N TYR A 16 6.22 -5.68 -12.01
CA TYR A 16 7.41 -6.19 -12.74
C TYR A 16 7.09 -6.66 -14.18
N LEU A 17 5.88 -7.15 -14.43
CA LEU A 17 5.38 -7.54 -15.78
C LEU A 17 4.74 -6.36 -16.55
N GLY A 18 4.51 -5.21 -15.89
CA GLY A 18 4.06 -3.95 -16.50
C GLY A 18 2.54 -3.81 -16.71
N TYR A 19 1.70 -4.32 -15.80
CA TYR A 19 0.24 -4.29 -15.94
C TYR A 19 -0.46 -3.33 -14.96
N ASP A 20 -1.53 -2.68 -15.43
CA ASP A 20 -2.32 -1.66 -14.72
C ASP A 20 -3.15 -2.25 -13.56
N ILE A 21 -3.34 -1.49 -12.47
CA ILE A 21 -4.12 -1.86 -11.26
C ILE A 21 -5.59 -2.18 -11.59
N GLY A 22 -6.11 -1.64 -12.70
CA GLY A 22 -7.45 -1.93 -13.22
C GLY A 22 -7.56 -3.22 -14.03
N SER A 23 -6.44 -3.91 -14.29
CA SER A 23 -6.39 -5.04 -15.20
C SER A 23 -7.22 -6.24 -14.70
N PRO A 24 -7.76 -7.06 -15.61
CA PRO A 24 -8.49 -8.28 -15.24
C PRO A 24 -7.72 -9.20 -14.30
N MET A 25 -6.40 -9.32 -14.50
CA MET A 25 -5.54 -10.14 -13.64
C MET A 25 -5.47 -9.63 -12.20
N CYS A 26 -5.35 -8.31 -11.99
CA CYS A 26 -5.38 -7.72 -10.64
C CYS A 26 -6.70 -8.03 -9.92
N LYS A 27 -7.82 -8.00 -10.64
CA LYS A 27 -9.15 -8.31 -10.08
C LYS A 27 -9.28 -9.78 -9.68
N GLU A 28 -8.85 -10.70 -10.55
CA GLU A 28 -8.89 -12.14 -10.30
C GLU A 28 -8.00 -12.54 -9.12
N LEU A 29 -6.81 -11.94 -9.05
CA LEU A 29 -5.92 -12.08 -7.92
C LEU A 29 -6.59 -11.65 -6.61
N HIS A 30 -7.13 -10.44 -6.57
CA HIS A 30 -7.83 -9.91 -5.39
C HIS A 30 -8.96 -10.84 -4.94
N GLN A 31 -9.71 -11.42 -5.87
CA GLN A 31 -10.74 -12.42 -5.55
C GLN A 31 -10.13 -13.67 -4.90
N HIS A 32 -9.04 -14.22 -5.47
CA HIS A 32 -8.39 -15.40 -4.92
C HIS A 32 -8.00 -15.21 -3.46
N ILE A 33 -7.30 -14.12 -3.14
CA ILE A 33 -6.84 -13.85 -1.77
C ILE A 33 -8.01 -13.66 -0.80
N ASN A 34 -9.10 -13.05 -1.26
CA ASN A 34 -10.29 -12.90 -0.42
C ASN A 34 -11.03 -14.23 -0.18
N SER A 35 -10.80 -15.24 -1.02
CA SER A 35 -11.43 -16.57 -0.92
C SER A 35 -10.54 -17.67 -0.32
N CYS A 36 -9.22 -17.46 -0.23
CA CYS A 36 -8.25 -18.49 0.16
C CYS A 36 -7.63 -18.20 1.52
N LYS A 37 -7.93 -19.04 2.52
CA LYS A 37 -7.48 -18.87 3.90
C LYS A 37 -5.95 -18.87 4.05
N ASP A 38 -5.26 -19.77 3.36
CA ASP A 38 -3.79 -19.86 3.43
C ASP A 38 -3.13 -18.58 2.90
N CYS A 39 -3.69 -17.99 1.84
CA CYS A 39 -3.20 -16.73 1.30
C CYS A 39 -3.47 -15.55 2.23
N GLN A 40 -4.59 -15.56 2.96
CA GLN A 40 -4.90 -14.54 3.97
C GLN A 40 -3.91 -14.60 5.12
N ASP A 41 -3.64 -15.79 5.64
CA ASP A 41 -2.70 -16.00 6.75
C ASP A 41 -1.27 -15.61 6.38
N TYR A 42 -0.87 -15.92 5.14
CA TYR A 42 0.42 -15.48 4.63
C TYR A 42 0.50 -13.96 4.57
N ILE A 43 -0.52 -13.28 4.05
CA ILE A 43 -0.51 -11.82 3.93
C ILE A 43 -0.50 -11.13 5.28
N GLU A 44 -1.20 -11.68 6.25
CA GLU A 44 -1.11 -11.20 7.63
C GLU A 44 0.33 -11.28 8.15
N THR A 45 1.03 -12.36 7.86
CA THR A 45 2.45 -12.52 8.25
C THR A 45 3.35 -11.48 7.61
N VAL A 46 3.11 -11.14 6.34
CA VAL A 46 3.89 -10.10 5.66
C VAL A 46 3.59 -8.71 6.21
N ASN A 47 2.31 -8.39 6.45
CA ASN A 47 1.90 -7.13 7.09
C ASN A 47 2.60 -6.93 8.44
N VAL A 48 2.65 -7.97 9.26
CA VAL A 48 3.37 -7.96 10.55
C VAL A 48 4.87 -7.70 10.32
N THR A 49 5.46 -8.34 9.31
CA THR A 49 6.88 -8.15 8.96
C THR A 49 7.17 -6.71 8.54
N VAL A 50 6.35 -6.12 7.67
CA VAL A 50 6.46 -4.71 7.25
C VAL A 50 6.39 -3.77 8.44
N LYS A 51 5.44 -4.01 9.35
CA LYS A 51 5.29 -3.21 10.57
C LYS A 51 6.55 -3.27 11.45
N ILE A 52 7.10 -4.46 11.66
CA ILE A 52 8.36 -4.63 12.41
C ILE A 52 9.48 -3.84 11.74
N CYS A 53 9.61 -3.89 10.41
CA CYS A 53 10.63 -3.13 9.68
C CYS A 53 10.46 -1.62 9.83
N GLN A 54 9.22 -1.11 9.78
CA GLN A 54 8.91 0.31 10.01
C GLN A 54 9.28 0.74 11.44
N ASP A 55 8.88 -0.04 12.44
CA ASP A 55 9.16 0.26 13.85
C ASP A 55 10.67 0.20 14.16
N SER A 56 11.40 -0.66 13.46
CA SER A 56 12.85 -0.86 13.65
C SER A 56 13.70 0.22 12.99
N ASN A 57 13.13 1.00 12.07
CA ASN A 57 13.86 2.02 11.32
C ASN A 57 13.27 3.40 11.64
N PRO A 58 13.89 4.19 12.54
CA PRO A 58 13.34 5.47 12.96
C PRO A 58 13.12 6.36 11.74
N GLU A 59 11.85 6.74 11.50
CA GLU A 59 11.49 7.58 10.37
C GLU A 59 12.31 8.87 10.38
N LYS A 60 12.94 9.18 9.24
CA LYS A 60 13.57 10.48 9.08
C LYS A 60 12.46 11.53 8.98
N PRO A 61 12.52 12.61 9.76
CA PRO A 61 11.51 13.65 9.67
C PRO A 61 11.46 14.21 8.24
N CYS A 62 10.27 14.18 7.65
CA CYS A 62 10.02 14.77 6.33
C CYS A 62 10.16 16.30 6.43
N PRO A 63 10.94 16.95 5.55
CA PRO A 63 11.06 18.40 5.56
C PRO A 63 9.69 19.08 5.40
N ASP A 64 9.41 20.07 6.25
CA ASP A 64 8.12 20.77 6.28
C ASP A 64 7.74 21.40 4.93
N ASP A 65 8.72 21.88 4.15
CA ASP A 65 8.48 22.45 2.82
C ASP A 65 7.86 21.42 1.85
N ILE A 66 8.34 20.17 1.87
CA ILE A 66 7.83 19.09 1.01
C ILE A 66 6.44 18.68 1.48
N LYS A 67 6.25 18.55 2.80
CA LYS A 67 4.96 18.23 3.41
C LYS A 67 3.91 19.29 3.04
N ASN A 68 4.25 20.57 3.15
CA ASN A 68 3.34 21.68 2.85
C ASN A 68 3.01 21.76 1.35
N LYS A 69 3.99 21.55 0.46
CA LYS A 69 3.75 21.49 -0.99
C LYS A 69 2.84 20.35 -1.40
N LEU A 70 3.03 19.17 -0.80
CA LEU A 70 2.17 18.01 -1.04
C LEU A 70 0.74 18.30 -0.56
N LEU A 71 0.58 18.80 0.67
CA LEU A 71 -0.73 19.13 1.24
C LEU A 71 -1.48 20.22 0.47
N ALA A 72 -0.77 21.17 -0.15
CA ALA A 72 -1.35 22.20 -1.00
C ALA A 72 -1.78 21.67 -2.38
N SER A 73 -1.14 20.61 -2.87
CA SER A 73 -1.43 20.00 -4.18
C SER A 73 -2.58 18.99 -4.12
N LEU A 74 -3.00 18.57 -2.92
CA LEU A 74 -4.11 17.65 -2.75
C LEU A 74 -5.46 18.34 -2.99
N PRO A 75 -6.36 17.74 -3.79
CA PRO A 75 -7.63 18.36 -4.21
C PRO A 75 -8.64 18.62 -3.08
N PHE A 76 -8.36 18.16 -1.85
CA PHE A 76 -9.24 18.28 -0.69
C PHE A 76 -8.99 19.52 0.20
N ASN A 77 -7.90 20.27 -0.02
CA ASN A 77 -7.47 21.36 0.87
C ASN A 77 -7.98 22.76 0.44
N LYS A 78 -9.28 22.88 0.15
CA LYS A 78 -9.93 24.19 -0.12
C LYS A 78 -10.84 24.69 1.01
N LYS A 79 -10.93 23.99 2.15
CA LYS A 79 -11.85 24.35 3.24
C LYS A 79 -11.21 24.31 4.62
N LYS A 80 -10.15 25.08 4.89
CA LYS A 80 -9.87 25.68 6.22
C LYS A 80 -8.98 26.92 6.07
N ALA A 81 -9.57 27.96 5.50
CA ALA A 81 -9.06 29.33 5.61
C ALA A 81 -10.24 30.28 5.85
N ASN A 82 -11.02 30.03 6.92
CA ASN A 82 -11.78 31.10 7.58
C ASN A 82 -12.33 30.64 8.94
N SER A 83 -11.73 31.15 10.01
CA SER A 83 -12.23 31.35 11.40
C SER A 83 -10.98 31.82 12.18
N GLN A 84 -10.63 33.11 12.18
CA GLN A 84 -10.99 34.10 13.21
C GLN A 84 -10.88 33.52 14.63
N ASP A 85 -9.84 33.92 15.37
CA ASP A 85 -9.81 35.18 16.16
C ASP A 85 -8.39 35.76 16.16
#